data_AF-A0A4Q5QWU4-F1
#
_entry.id   AF-A0A4Q5QWU4-F1
#
_cell.length_a   1.000
_cell.length_b   1.000
_cell.length_c   1.000
_cell.angle_alpha   90.00
_cell.angle_beta   90.00
_cell.angle_gamma   90.00
#
_symmetry.space_group_name_H-M   'P 1'
#
loop_
_entity.id
_entity.type
_entity.pdbx_description
1 polymer ?
#
loop_
_entity_poly.entity_id
_entity_poly.type
_entity_poly.pdbx_seq_one_letter_code
_entity_poly.pdbx_strand_id
1 'polypeptide(L)' 'MQIDLTDQPIDVAAVIAAAESEEAGAVNAFIGTVRNRSEGRRVVRLHYEAYPPMA' A
#
# COMPACT_ATOMS: atom_id res chain seq x y z
N MET A 1 -0.12 9.65 13.38
CA MET A 1 -0.57 8.50 12.58
C MET A 1 -1.09 9.06 11.28
N GLN A 2 -0.44 8.76 10.17
CA GLN A 2 -0.84 9.21 8.84
C GLN A 2 -1.65 8.10 8.18
N ILE A 3 -2.81 8.43 7.63
CA ILE A 3 -3.73 7.50 6.97
C ILE A 3 -4.27 8.23 5.74
N ASP A 4 -4.06 7.65 4.57
CA ASP A 4 -4.44 8.25 3.29
C ASP A 4 -5.03 7.18 2.36
N LEU A 5 -6.06 7.57 1.60
CA LEU A 5 -6.60 6.81 0.47
C LEU A 5 -6.25 7.58 -0.80
N THR A 6 -5.76 6.87 -1.83
CA THR A 6 -5.37 7.50 -3.09
C THR A 6 -5.74 6.63 -4.29
N ASP A 7 -6.05 7.27 -5.40
CA ASP A 7 -6.19 6.65 -6.73
C ASP A 7 -4.91 6.79 -7.58
N GLN A 8 -3.87 7.42 -7.03
CA GLN A 8 -2.55 7.57 -7.64
C GLN A 8 -1.62 6.41 -7.26
N PRO A 9 -0.54 6.16 -8.03
CA PRO A 9 0.50 5.23 -7.62
C PRO A 9 1.08 5.60 -6.26
N ILE A 10 1.24 4.61 -5.37
CA ILE A 10 1.80 4.80 -4.03
C ILE A 10 3.32 4.95 -4.14
N ASP A 11 3.86 6.07 -3.63
CA ASP A 11 5.30 6.24 -3.41
C ASP A 11 5.72 5.56 -2.11
N VAL A 12 6.17 4.30 -2.23
CA VAL A 12 6.59 3.49 -1.09
C VAL A 12 7.78 4.11 -0.34
N ALA A 13 8.70 4.77 -1.04
CA ALA A 13 9.88 5.36 -0.40
C ALA A 13 9.48 6.54 0.50
N ALA A 14 8.56 7.38 0.03
CA ALA A 14 8.02 8.48 0.83
C ALA A 14 7.29 7.97 2.09
N VAL A 15 6.52 6.88 1.97
CA VAL A 15 5.79 6.29 3.11
C VAL A 15 6.76 5.68 4.15
N ILE A 16 7.82 5.00 3.72
CA ILE A 16 8.83 4.45 4.63
C ILE A 16 9.56 5.59 5.36
N ALA A 17 9.99 6.63 4.64
CA ALA A 17 10.68 7.78 5.22
C ALA A 17 9.80 8.51 6.26
N ALA A 18 8.49 8.60 6.03
CA ALA A 18 7.56 9.19 6.98
C ALA A 18 7.41 8.38 8.30
N ALA A 19 7.80 7.11 8.31
CA ALA A 19 7.78 6.23 9.48
C ALA A 19 9.13 6.13 10.21
N GLU A 20 10.19 6.76 9.68
CA GLU A 20 11.51 6.79 10.32
C GLU A 20 11.51 7.67 11.58
N SER A 21 12.34 7.30 12.54
CA SER A 21 12.56 8.05 13.78
C SER A 21 13.95 7.76 14.32
N GLU A 22 14.63 8.77 14.88
CA GLU A 22 15.93 8.60 15.54
C GLU A 22 15.88 7.65 16.74
N GLU A 23 14.69 7.46 17.34
CA GLU A 23 14.47 6.55 18.46
C GLU A 23 14.18 5.10 18.02
N ALA A 24 13.94 4.88 16.73
CA ALA A 24 13.57 3.58 16.19
C ALA A 24 14.78 2.86 15.56
N GLY A 25 15.02 1.61 15.97
CA GLY A 25 16.11 0.80 15.41
C GLY A 25 15.82 0.16 14.05
N ALA A 26 14.55 0.14 13.61
CA ALA A 26 14.12 -0.38 12.32
C ALA A 26 12.71 0.08 11.95
N VAL A 27 12.42 0.08 10.64
CA VAL A 27 11.07 0.20 10.07
C VAL A 27 10.71 -1.12 9.42
N ASN A 28 9.51 -1.63 9.69
CA ASN A 28 8.96 -2.80 9.00
C ASN A 28 7.80 -2.36 8.11
N ALA A 29 7.84 -2.73 6.83
CA ALA A 29 6.84 -2.35 5.85
C ALA A 29 6.22 -3.57 5.16
N PHE A 30 4.92 -3.51 4.92
CA PHE A 30 4.20 -4.50 4.11
C PHE A 30 3.69 -3.83 2.84
N ILE A 31 4.05 -4.40 1.68
CA ILE A 31 3.64 -3.88 0.36
C ILE A 31 2.82 -4.96 -0.35
N GLY A 32 1.52 -4.72 -0.50
CA GLY A 32 0.61 -5.60 -1.25
C GLY A 32 0.59 -5.26 -2.74
N THR A 33 1.12 -6.14 -3.59
CA THR A 33 1.06 -5.97 -5.06
C THR A 33 0.11 -6.97 -5.71
N VAL A 34 -0.58 -6.57 -6.79
CA VAL A 34 -1.47 -7.47 -7.54
C VAL A 34 -0.65 -8.60 -8.19
N ARG A 35 -0.96 -9.85 -7.85
CA ARG A 35 -0.37 -11.03 -8.48
C ARG A 35 -0.90 -11.20 -9.90
N ASN A 36 -0.07 -11.72 -10.81
CA ASN A 36 -0.44 -11.94 -12.21
C ASN A 36 -1.31 -13.20 -12.45
N ARG A 37 -1.54 -14.03 -11.43
CA ARG A 37 -2.37 -15.24 -11.48
C ARG A 37 -3.19 -15.42 -10.21
N SER A 38 -4.43 -15.89 -10.37
CA SER A 38 -5.32 -16.28 -9.27
C SER A 38 -6.24 -17.40 -9.75
N GLU A 39 -6.42 -18.45 -8.93
CA GLU A 39 -7.31 -19.59 -9.24
C GLU A 39 -7.09 -20.20 -10.64
N GLY A 40 -5.81 -20.34 -11.04
CA GLY A 40 -5.42 -20.88 -12.36
C GLY A 40 -5.62 -19.91 -13.54
N ARG A 41 -6.20 -18.72 -13.31
CA ARG A 41 -6.46 -17.71 -14.35
C ARG A 41 -5.44 -16.58 -14.33
N ARG A 42 -5.17 -15.98 -15.49
CA ARG A 42 -4.31 -14.79 -15.61
C ARG A 42 -5.09 -13.55 -15.16
N VAL A 43 -4.50 -12.76 -14.28
CA VAL A 43 -5.03 -11.46 -13.84
C VAL A 43 -4.44 -10.36 -14.71
N VAL A 44 -5.29 -9.51 -15.28
CA VAL A 44 -4.86 -8.35 -16.08
C VAL A 44 -4.79 -7.09 -15.23
N ARG A 45 -5.77 -6.89 -14.34
CA ARG A 45 -5.82 -5.81 -13.34
C ARG A 45 -6.81 -6.15 -12.23
N LEU A 46 -6.72 -5.45 -11.12
CA LEU A 46 -7.80 -5.33 -10.13
C LEU A 46 -8.27 -3.87 -10.11
N HIS A 47 -9.55 -3.70 -9.80
CA HIS A 47 -10.13 -2.41 -9.46
C HIS A 47 -10.42 -2.39 -7.97
N TYR A 48 -10.10 -1.28 -7.33
CA TYR A 48 -10.33 -1.05 -5.92
C TYR A 48 -11.41 0.02 -5.75
N GLU A 49 -12.32 -0.21 -4.81
CA GLU A 49 -13.35 0.74 -4.40
C GLU A 49 -13.30 0.84 -2.88
N ALA A 50 -13.59 2.02 -2.34
CA ALA A 50 -13.65 2.28 -0.90
C ALA A 50 -14.80 3.24 -0.60
N TYR A 51 -15.34 3.19 0.62
CA TYR A 51 -16.20 4.22 1.18
C TYR A 51 -15.34 5.13 2.09
N PRO A 52 -14.83 6.27 1.58
CA PRO A 52 -13.76 7.01 2.26
C PRO A 52 -14.03 7.44 3.70
N PRO A 53 -15.26 7.83 4.09
CA PRO A 53 -15.54 8.24 5.48
C PRO A 53 -15.36 7.13 6.52
N MET A 54 -15.35 5.86 6.09
CA MET A 54 -15.18 4.71 6.96
C MET A 54 -13.81 4.03 6.81
N ALA A 55 -13.17 4.24 5.66
CA ALA A 55 -11.95 3.55 5.23
C ALA A 55 -10.68 4.27 5.69
#